data_AF-A0A0K2UYE0-F1
#
_entry.id   AF-A0A0K2UYE0-F1
#
_cell.length_a   1.000
_cell.length_b   1.000
_cell.length_c   1.000
_cell.angle_alpha   90.00
_cell.angle_beta   90.00
_cell.angle_gamma   90.00
#
_symmetry.space_group_name_H-M   'P 1'
#
loop_
_entity.id
_entity.type
_entity.pdbx_description
1 polymer ?
#
loop_
_entity_poly.entity_id
_entity_poly.type
_entity_poly.pdbx_seq_one_letter_code
_entity_poly.pdbx_strand_id
1 'polypeptide(L)'
;RFLVGFRMWEFRRKIDFVKWMYALVSVAYYSFVFTLFIFMMIQVSQCLIKFIDAPTYMKTSIHSQIESTFPAISVCSSERKYRAQVLVENGFSSEADYDASWMSNNSFKSPEELYEDLTLRPDDVFSEISMDLFRPHPITGLSISSINTSNKDPSLMEQRHKEYGKCYTIYPSRTLRALGINNIHMSFKIPTRIFIHPEGQFMNVNTHIVINMEPNSLVENQITFEEFKLIDKSKETNPFRNFFDQSMSCSQEKFDLCYIRYFKRLIRNKLQCRAPWIKVDNSNICRDSDLIQKALIEGEKIQEKQNQLCKAPCIF
;
A
#
# COMPACT_ATOMS: atom_id res chain seq x y z
N ARG A 1 12.03 -15.81 101.67
CA ARG A 1 10.96 -16.09 100.66
C ARG A 1 10.61 -14.85 99.81
N PHE A 2 10.48 -13.64 100.38
CA PHE A 2 10.19 -12.41 99.61
C PHE A 2 11.22 -12.04 98.53
N LEU A 3 12.53 -12.15 98.82
CA LEU A 3 13.60 -11.83 97.86
C LEU A 3 13.65 -12.75 96.63
N VAL A 4 13.21 -14.01 96.77
CA VAL A 4 13.17 -14.98 95.65
C VAL A 4 11.98 -14.67 94.73
N GLY A 5 10.84 -14.28 95.29
CA GLY A 5 9.66 -13.88 94.50
C GLY A 5 9.89 -12.62 93.66
N PHE A 6 10.61 -11.63 94.20
CA PHE A 6 10.92 -10.39 93.47
C PHE A 6 11.84 -10.64 92.27
N ARG A 7 12.89 -11.47 92.43
CA ARG A 7 13.77 -11.87 91.32
C ARG A 7 13.03 -12.70 90.25
N MET A 8 12.11 -13.57 90.64
CA MET A 8 11.27 -14.32 89.71
C MET A 8 10.32 -13.41 88.92
N TRP A 9 9.76 -12.39 89.56
CA TRP A 9 8.89 -11.40 88.92
C TRP A 9 9.64 -10.52 87.90
N GLU A 10 10.83 -10.02 88.24
CA GLU A 10 11.67 -9.28 87.30
C GLU A 10 12.12 -10.14 86.11
N PHE A 11 12.45 -11.41 86.35
CA PHE A 11 12.82 -12.35 85.30
C PHE A 11 11.64 -12.63 84.35
N ARG A 12 10.43 -12.83 84.89
CA ARG A 12 9.21 -12.99 84.09
C ARG A 12 8.91 -11.74 83.26
N ARG A 13 9.04 -10.54 83.85
CA ARG A 13 8.87 -9.26 83.13
C ARG A 13 9.88 -9.09 81.99
N LYS A 14 11.13 -9.51 82.17
CA LYS A 14 12.16 -9.50 81.11
C LYS A 14 11.83 -10.47 79.99
N ILE A 15 11.36 -11.68 80.31
CA ILE A 15 10.93 -12.67 79.30
C ILE A 15 9.72 -12.15 78.52
N ASP A 16 8.72 -11.59 79.20
CA ASP A 16 7.52 -11.08 78.56
C ASP A 16 7.84 -9.85 77.69
N PHE A 17 8.77 -8.99 78.12
CA PHE A 17 9.28 -7.89 77.29
C PHE A 17 10.01 -8.38 76.04
N VAL A 18 10.89 -9.38 76.15
CA VAL A 18 11.58 -9.97 74.99
C VAL A 18 10.58 -10.63 74.03
N LYS A 19 9.59 -11.36 74.54
CA LYS A 19 8.52 -11.95 73.73
C LYS A 19 7.71 -10.88 73.00
N TRP A 20 7.38 -9.79 73.69
CA TRP A 20 6.63 -8.67 73.10
C TRP A 20 7.45 -7.94 72.03
N MET A 21 8.73 -7.68 72.28
CA MET A 21 9.66 -7.12 71.29
C MET A 21 9.79 -8.03 70.07
N TYR A 22 9.93 -9.34 70.26
CA TYR A 22 9.97 -10.31 69.17
C TYR A 22 8.66 -10.31 68.37
N ALA A 23 7.51 -10.28 69.05
CA ALA A 23 6.20 -10.19 68.41
C ALA A 23 6.07 -8.89 67.59
N LEU A 24 6.52 -7.75 68.11
CA LEU A 24 6.51 -6.49 67.37
C LEU A 24 7.42 -6.52 66.14
N VAL A 25 8.65 -7.01 66.26
CA VAL A 25 9.59 -7.13 65.13
C VAL A 25 9.01 -8.06 64.07
N SER A 26 8.39 -9.17 64.49
CA SER A 26 7.70 -10.11 63.61
C SER A 26 6.53 -9.45 62.87
N VAL A 27 5.66 -8.71 63.57
CA VAL A 27 4.54 -7.97 62.96
C VAL A 27 5.04 -6.91 61.99
N ALA A 28 6.05 -6.13 62.36
CA ALA A 28 6.65 -5.12 61.49
C ALA A 28 7.25 -5.74 60.23
N TYR A 29 7.97 -6.86 60.37
CA TYR A 29 8.53 -7.63 59.27
C TYR A 29 7.43 -8.14 58.32
N TYR A 30 6.39 -8.81 58.84
CA TYR A 30 5.29 -9.30 58.01
C TYR A 30 4.52 -8.18 57.34
N SER A 31 4.29 -7.05 58.02
CA SER A 31 3.65 -5.87 57.41
C SER A 31 4.49 -5.32 56.27
N PHE A 32 5.81 -5.20 56.47
CA PHE A 32 6.71 -4.72 55.43
C PHE A 32 6.73 -5.64 54.21
N VAL A 33 6.84 -6.96 54.42
CA VAL A 33 6.79 -7.96 53.35
C VAL A 33 5.44 -7.93 52.62
N PHE A 34 4.33 -7.79 53.36
CA PHE A 34 2.99 -7.68 52.77
C PHE A 34 2.84 -6.41 51.91
N THR A 35 3.35 -5.27 52.38
CA THR A 35 3.36 -4.02 51.59
C THR A 35 4.19 -4.18 50.31
N LEU A 36 5.38 -4.79 50.39
CA LEU A 36 6.19 -5.08 49.19
C LEU A 36 5.47 -6.01 48.21
N PHE A 37 4.79 -7.03 48.73
CA PHE A 37 3.98 -7.93 47.92
C PHE A 37 2.85 -7.20 47.19
N ILE A 38 2.13 -6.29 47.86
CA ILE A 38 1.12 -5.44 47.22
C ILE A 38 1.73 -4.59 46.11
N PHE A 39 2.86 -3.93 46.35
CA PHE A 39 3.55 -3.12 45.33
C PHE A 39 3.95 -3.96 44.10
N MET A 40 4.48 -5.16 44.33
CA MET A 40 4.81 -6.10 43.25
C MET A 40 3.55 -6.49 42.45
N MET A 41 2.44 -6.82 43.11
CA MET A 41 1.19 -7.17 42.43
C MET A 41 0.62 -6.01 41.60
N ILE A 42 0.74 -4.76 42.08
CA ILE A 42 0.35 -3.57 41.31
C ILE A 42 1.23 -3.43 40.06
N GLN A 43 2.55 -3.57 40.18
CA GLN A 43 3.47 -3.50 39.04
C GLN A 43 3.21 -4.61 38.02
N VAL A 44 3.01 -5.84 38.48
CA VAL A 44 2.65 -6.97 37.61
C VAL A 44 1.33 -6.68 36.88
N SER A 45 0.31 -6.19 37.58
CA SER A 45 -0.96 -5.81 36.96
C SER A 45 -0.79 -4.73 35.90
N GLN A 46 -0.02 -3.67 36.17
CA GLN A 46 0.27 -2.62 35.20
C GLN A 46 1.05 -3.14 33.98
N CYS A 47 2.02 -4.04 34.19
CA CYS A 47 2.76 -4.69 33.10
C CYS A 47 1.84 -5.58 32.26
N LEU A 48 0.93 -6.33 32.89
CA LEU A 48 -0.04 -7.16 32.18
C LEU A 48 -1.02 -6.30 31.38
N ILE A 49 -1.53 -5.21 31.94
CA ILE A 49 -2.39 -4.25 31.22
C ILE A 49 -1.65 -3.71 30.00
N LYS A 50 -0.43 -3.18 30.17
CA LYS A 50 0.38 -2.67 29.05
C LYS A 50 0.70 -3.75 28.00
N PHE A 51 0.95 -4.99 28.43
CA PHE A 51 1.19 -6.09 27.52
C PHE A 51 -0.07 -6.46 26.74
N ILE A 52 -1.23 -6.47 27.39
CA ILE A 52 -2.54 -6.74 26.76
C ILE A 52 -2.92 -5.64 25.78
N ASP A 53 -2.63 -4.37 26.10
CA ASP A 53 -2.85 -3.24 25.19
C ASP A 53 -2.04 -3.38 23.89
N ALA A 54 -0.91 -4.11 23.95
CA ALA A 54 0.00 -4.37 22.85
C ALA A 54 0.41 -3.08 22.11
N PRO A 55 1.09 -2.14 22.81
CA PRO A 55 1.47 -0.86 22.27
C PRO A 55 2.35 -1.03 21.03
N THR A 56 2.08 -0.20 20.02
CA THR A 56 2.87 -0.17 18.78
C THR A 56 3.94 0.89 18.88
N TYR A 57 5.18 0.53 18.54
CA TYR A 57 6.31 1.46 18.47
C TYR A 57 6.71 1.70 17.02
N MET A 58 7.20 2.90 16.72
CA MET A 58 7.76 3.25 15.42
C MET A 58 9.28 3.08 15.45
N LYS A 59 9.83 2.42 14.42
CA LYS A 59 11.27 2.35 14.17
C LYS A 59 11.55 2.94 12.80
N THR A 60 12.46 3.90 12.75
CA THR A 60 12.95 4.49 11.50
C THR A 60 14.32 3.91 11.17
N SER A 61 14.52 3.48 9.93
CA SER A 61 15.81 3.01 9.43
C SER A 61 16.01 3.40 7.97
N ILE A 62 17.24 3.76 7.62
CA ILE A 62 17.63 4.06 6.25
C ILE A 62 18.13 2.76 5.62
N HIS A 63 17.48 2.33 4.55
CA HIS A 63 17.84 1.13 3.81
C HIS A 63 18.51 1.49 2.48
N SER A 64 19.36 0.59 1.97
CA SER A 64 19.89 0.72 0.61
C SER A 64 18.78 0.47 -0.43
N GLN A 65 18.92 1.01 -1.64
CA GLN A 65 17.97 0.80 -2.75
C GLN A 65 17.76 -0.68 -3.14
N ILE A 66 18.70 -1.56 -2.77
CA ILE A 66 18.61 -3.01 -2.98
C ILE A 66 17.55 -3.63 -2.07
N GLU A 67 17.47 -3.13 -0.84
CA GLU A 67 16.62 -3.66 0.24
C GLU A 67 15.30 -2.91 0.34
N SER A 68 15.24 -1.66 -0.10
CA SER A 68 14.02 -0.87 -0.14
C SER A 68 13.17 -1.20 -1.37
N THR A 69 11.87 -0.96 -1.26
CA THR A 69 11.02 -0.83 -2.44
C THR A 69 11.42 0.42 -3.21
N PHE A 70 11.25 0.38 -4.54
CA PHE A 70 11.45 1.54 -5.40
C PHE A 70 10.06 2.07 -5.77
N PRO A 71 9.85 3.41 -5.75
CA PRO A 71 8.56 3.96 -6.13
C PRO A 71 8.23 3.58 -7.57
N ALA A 72 7.00 3.15 -7.80
CA ALA A 72 6.50 2.94 -9.14
C ALA A 72 6.18 4.30 -9.79
N ILE A 73 6.58 4.46 -11.04
CA ILE A 73 6.37 5.70 -11.81
C ILE A 73 5.40 5.37 -12.93
N SER A 74 4.13 5.72 -12.77
CA SER A 74 3.10 5.51 -13.79
C SER A 74 2.92 6.75 -14.64
N VAL A 75 3.05 6.61 -15.95
CA VAL A 75 2.89 7.70 -16.91
C VAL A 75 1.60 7.49 -17.69
N CYS A 76 0.76 8.52 -17.72
CA CYS A 76 -0.50 8.55 -18.45
C CYS A 76 -0.52 9.78 -19.37
N SER A 77 -1.29 9.73 -20.45
CA SER A 77 -1.58 10.94 -21.24
C SER A 77 -2.49 11.89 -20.46
N SER A 78 -2.23 13.19 -20.51
CA SER A 78 -3.04 14.20 -19.81
C SER A 78 -4.24 14.71 -20.64
N GLU A 79 -4.12 14.71 -21.97
CA GLU A 79 -5.11 15.34 -22.86
C GLU A 79 -6.02 14.36 -23.59
N ARG A 80 -5.51 13.18 -23.97
CA ARG A 80 -6.24 12.23 -24.81
C ARG A 80 -5.95 10.79 -24.42
N LYS A 81 -6.98 9.94 -24.41
CA LYS A 81 -6.87 8.51 -24.06
C LYS A 81 -6.61 7.67 -25.32
N TYR A 82 -7.07 8.17 -26.46
CA TYR A 82 -7.14 7.43 -27.70
C TYR A 82 -6.44 8.13 -28.87
N ARG A 83 -6.07 7.35 -29.89
CA ARG A 83 -5.47 7.80 -31.14
C ARG A 83 -6.59 8.34 -32.04
N ALA A 84 -6.61 9.66 -32.22
CA ALA A 84 -7.68 10.36 -32.96
C ALA A 84 -7.93 9.80 -34.36
N GLN A 85 -6.87 9.47 -35.11
CA GLN A 85 -7.01 8.88 -36.45
C GLN A 85 -7.74 7.51 -36.40
N VAL A 86 -7.37 6.66 -35.45
CA VAL A 86 -7.93 5.32 -35.32
C VAL A 86 -9.39 5.37 -34.84
N LEU A 87 -9.77 6.36 -34.03
CA LEU A 87 -11.17 6.61 -33.67
C LEU A 87 -12.01 6.86 -34.93
N VAL A 88 -11.59 7.79 -35.79
CA VAL A 88 -12.30 8.15 -37.01
C VAL A 88 -12.39 6.97 -37.98
N GLU A 89 -11.29 6.23 -38.15
CA GLU A 89 -11.25 5.02 -39.00
C GLU A 89 -12.24 3.93 -38.53
N ASN A 90 -12.58 3.91 -37.24
CA ASN A 90 -13.53 2.95 -36.64
C ASN A 90 -14.94 3.53 -36.43
N GLY A 91 -15.21 4.72 -37.00
CA GLY A 91 -16.55 5.32 -37.04
C GLY A 91 -16.92 6.19 -35.84
N PHE A 92 -15.95 6.62 -35.03
CA PHE A 92 -16.19 7.52 -33.90
C PHE A 92 -15.76 8.94 -34.25
N SER A 93 -16.63 9.94 -34.02
CA SER A 93 -16.27 11.35 -34.25
C SER A 93 -15.51 11.95 -33.07
N SER A 94 -15.64 11.35 -31.89
CA SER A 94 -15.03 11.82 -30.65
C SER A 94 -14.70 10.68 -29.68
N GLU A 95 -13.90 10.96 -28.63
CA GLU A 95 -13.69 10.01 -27.53
C GLU A 95 -14.99 9.69 -26.78
N ALA A 96 -15.90 10.68 -26.66
CA ALA A 96 -17.18 10.51 -26.00
C ALA A 96 -18.09 9.53 -26.76
N ASP A 97 -18.04 9.54 -28.10
CA ASP A 97 -18.77 8.59 -28.93
C ASP A 97 -18.30 7.16 -28.67
N TYR A 98 -16.98 6.97 -28.55
CA TYR A 98 -16.42 5.66 -28.22
C TYR A 98 -16.85 5.21 -26.82
N ASP A 99 -16.75 6.08 -25.83
CA ASP A 99 -17.13 5.79 -24.44
C ASP A 99 -18.62 5.41 -24.32
N ALA A 100 -19.47 5.77 -25.29
CA ALA A 100 -20.90 5.42 -25.35
C ALA A 100 -21.21 4.06 -26.00
N SER A 101 -20.36 3.52 -26.87
CA SER A 101 -20.70 2.33 -27.70
C SER A 101 -19.69 1.18 -27.64
N TRP A 102 -18.40 1.44 -27.44
CA TRP A 102 -17.30 0.45 -27.44
C TRP A 102 -17.26 -0.52 -28.66
N MET A 103 -18.03 -0.26 -29.71
CA MET A 103 -18.22 -1.14 -30.87
C MET A 103 -17.83 -0.40 -32.15
N SER A 104 -16.94 -0.99 -32.94
CA SER A 104 -16.49 -0.41 -34.23
C SER A 104 -17.58 -0.57 -35.30
N ASN A 105 -17.56 0.32 -36.29
CA ASN A 105 -18.29 0.11 -37.56
C ASN A 105 -17.74 -1.10 -38.35
N ASN A 106 -16.53 -1.57 -38.05
CA ASN A 106 -15.92 -2.75 -38.63
C ASN A 106 -16.32 -4.00 -37.85
N SER A 107 -17.22 -4.81 -38.41
CA SER A 107 -17.75 -6.04 -37.81
C SER A 107 -16.70 -7.14 -37.60
N PHE A 108 -15.54 -7.04 -38.25
CA PHE A 108 -14.45 -8.00 -38.10
C PHE A 108 -13.57 -7.74 -36.87
N LYS A 109 -13.62 -6.54 -36.29
CA LYS A 109 -12.83 -6.20 -35.10
C LYS A 109 -13.59 -6.51 -33.83
N SER A 110 -12.95 -7.27 -32.93
CA SER A 110 -13.51 -7.46 -31.59
C SER A 110 -13.41 -6.17 -30.77
N PRO A 111 -14.29 -5.93 -29.78
CA PRO A 111 -14.16 -4.75 -28.91
C PRO A 111 -12.84 -4.67 -28.14
N GLU A 112 -12.21 -5.82 -27.85
CA GLU A 112 -10.90 -5.85 -27.18
C GLU A 112 -9.80 -5.41 -28.14
N GLU A 113 -9.80 -5.94 -29.36
CA GLU A 113 -8.87 -5.53 -30.42
C GLU A 113 -9.04 -4.04 -30.76
N LEU A 114 -10.30 -3.57 -30.82
CA LEU A 114 -10.60 -2.16 -31.00
C LEU A 114 -10.01 -1.30 -29.88
N TYR A 115 -10.15 -1.69 -28.61
CA TYR A 115 -9.57 -0.94 -27.50
C TYR A 115 -8.03 -0.91 -27.56
N GLU A 116 -7.42 -2.05 -27.89
CA GLU A 116 -5.96 -2.17 -28.08
C GLU A 116 -5.45 -1.29 -29.22
N ASP A 117 -6.24 -1.14 -30.29
CA ASP A 117 -5.93 -0.26 -31.41
C ASP A 117 -6.23 1.21 -31.08
N LEU A 118 -7.28 1.53 -30.34
CA LEU A 118 -7.61 2.93 -30.06
C LEU A 118 -6.67 3.55 -29.04
N THR A 119 -6.23 2.79 -28.05
CA THR A 119 -5.38 3.31 -26.98
C THR A 119 -3.96 3.62 -27.45
N LEU A 120 -3.34 4.59 -26.79
CA LEU A 120 -1.95 4.96 -27.03
C LEU A 120 -1.03 3.77 -26.71
N ARG A 121 0.00 3.57 -27.52
CA ARG A 121 1.10 2.59 -27.30
C ARG A 121 2.24 3.26 -26.54
N PRO A 122 3.20 2.51 -25.96
CA PRO A 122 4.35 3.13 -25.29
C PRO A 122 5.11 4.08 -26.23
N ASP A 123 5.30 3.68 -27.50
CA ASP A 123 5.98 4.51 -28.51
C ASP A 123 5.20 5.77 -28.90
N ASP A 124 3.90 5.85 -28.62
CA ASP A 124 3.10 7.07 -28.84
C ASP A 124 3.29 8.06 -27.68
N VAL A 125 3.67 7.58 -26.49
CA VAL A 125 3.82 8.37 -25.26
C VAL A 125 5.27 8.78 -25.05
N PHE A 126 6.19 7.82 -25.12
CA PHE A 126 7.61 8.01 -24.83
C PHE A 126 8.40 8.21 -26.12
N SER A 127 9.34 9.15 -26.06
CA SER A 127 10.44 9.25 -27.02
C SER A 127 11.64 8.43 -26.56
N GLU A 128 11.97 8.51 -25.27
CA GLU A 128 13.09 7.80 -24.67
C GLU A 128 12.84 7.62 -23.18
N ILE A 129 13.30 6.49 -22.65
CA ILE A 129 13.42 6.23 -21.21
C ILE A 129 14.83 5.69 -20.96
N SER A 130 15.62 6.39 -20.16
CA SER A 130 16.97 5.95 -19.78
C SER A 130 17.23 6.15 -18.29
N MET A 131 18.11 5.33 -17.73
CA MET A 131 18.45 5.33 -16.32
C MET A 131 19.97 5.43 -16.15
N ASP A 132 20.41 6.42 -15.39
CA ASP A 132 21.79 6.53 -14.95
C ASP A 132 22.00 5.64 -13.72
N LEU A 133 23.08 4.85 -13.74
CA LEU A 133 23.42 3.89 -12.70
C LEU A 133 24.72 4.28 -12.00
N PHE A 134 24.77 4.10 -10.67
CA PHE A 134 25.99 4.28 -9.88
C PHE A 134 27.06 3.24 -10.22
N ARG A 135 26.63 2.02 -10.60
CA ARG A 135 27.53 0.93 -11.01
C ARG A 135 27.25 0.55 -12.46
N PRO A 136 28.30 0.31 -13.27
CA PRO A 136 28.12 -0.13 -14.65
C PRO A 136 27.43 -1.49 -14.68
N HIS A 137 26.56 -1.69 -15.67
CA HIS A 137 25.86 -2.94 -15.87
C HIS A 137 26.87 -4.05 -16.23
N PRO A 138 26.82 -5.23 -15.58
CA PRO A 138 27.90 -6.22 -15.67
C PRO A 138 28.08 -6.82 -17.07
N ILE A 139 27.02 -6.83 -17.89
CA ILE A 139 27.05 -7.39 -19.25
C ILE A 139 27.51 -6.36 -20.29
N THR A 140 27.03 -5.12 -20.19
CA THR A 140 27.26 -4.09 -21.22
C THR A 140 28.44 -3.18 -20.86
N GLY A 141 28.84 -3.13 -19.58
CA GLY A 141 29.85 -2.21 -19.07
C GLY A 141 29.38 -0.75 -19.01
N LEU A 142 28.14 -0.45 -19.41
CA LEU A 142 27.60 0.90 -19.45
C LEU A 142 26.94 1.27 -18.12
N SER A 143 27.12 2.53 -17.70
CA SER A 143 26.40 3.11 -16.55
C SER A 143 25.03 3.70 -16.94
N ILE A 144 24.58 3.48 -18.18
CA ILE A 144 23.28 3.93 -18.67
C ILE A 144 22.52 2.70 -19.16
N SER A 145 21.28 2.56 -18.72
CA SER A 145 20.36 1.53 -19.20
C SER A 145 19.15 2.19 -19.85
N SER A 146 18.94 1.95 -21.15
CA SER A 146 17.73 2.37 -21.87
C SER A 146 16.63 1.33 -21.69
N ILE A 147 15.41 1.76 -21.37
CA ILE A 147 14.22 0.90 -21.43
C ILE A 147 13.69 0.95 -22.86
N ASN A 148 13.56 -0.23 -23.48
CA ASN A 148 13.03 -0.31 -24.83
C ASN A 148 11.50 -0.17 -24.80
N THR A 149 10.98 0.89 -25.42
CA THR A 149 9.55 1.19 -25.48
C THR A 149 8.79 0.34 -26.50
N SER A 150 9.47 -0.16 -27.54
CA SER A 150 8.86 -0.97 -28.60
C SER A 150 8.77 -2.46 -28.24
N ASN A 151 9.54 -2.89 -27.24
CA ASN A 151 9.55 -4.27 -26.74
C ASN A 151 8.84 -4.37 -25.38
N LYS A 152 8.31 -5.55 -25.04
CA LYS A 152 7.71 -5.85 -23.72
C LYS A 152 8.79 -5.95 -22.64
N ASP A 153 9.51 -4.86 -22.38
CA ASP A 153 10.48 -4.79 -21.30
C ASP A 153 9.77 -5.07 -19.97
N PRO A 154 10.26 -6.02 -19.15
CA PRO A 154 9.62 -6.34 -17.87
C PRO A 154 9.59 -5.16 -16.89
N SER A 155 10.39 -4.13 -17.13
CA SER A 155 10.42 -2.90 -16.32
C SER A 155 9.34 -1.90 -16.72
N LEU A 156 8.60 -2.14 -17.82
CA LEU A 156 7.51 -1.30 -18.29
C LEU A 156 6.21 -2.11 -18.32
N MET A 157 5.33 -1.84 -17.36
CA MET A 157 4.06 -2.55 -17.20
C MET A 157 2.90 -1.68 -17.66
N GLU A 158 2.04 -2.21 -18.54
CA GLU A 158 0.78 -1.55 -18.90
C GLU A 158 -0.21 -1.63 -17.73
N GLN A 159 -0.82 -0.49 -17.40
CA GLN A 159 -1.97 -0.38 -16.52
C GLN A 159 -3.11 0.34 -17.23
N ARG A 160 -4.33 -0.19 -17.15
CA ARG A 160 -5.50 0.40 -17.78
C ARG A 160 -6.29 1.23 -16.76
N HIS A 161 -6.72 2.42 -17.15
CA HIS A 161 -7.44 3.37 -16.32
C HIS A 161 -8.63 3.97 -17.10
N LYS A 162 -9.73 4.25 -16.40
CA LYS A 162 -10.95 4.80 -17.03
C LYS A 162 -10.69 6.18 -17.67
N GLU A 163 -10.06 7.06 -16.91
CA GLU A 163 -9.86 8.47 -17.32
C GLU A 163 -8.75 8.60 -18.37
N TYR A 164 -7.72 7.76 -18.30
CA TYR A 164 -6.48 7.95 -19.05
C TYR A 164 -6.26 6.90 -20.16
N GLY A 165 -7.11 5.89 -20.27
CA GLY A 165 -6.92 4.78 -21.21
C GLY A 165 -5.79 3.86 -20.74
N LYS A 166 -4.71 3.76 -21.51
CA LYS A 166 -3.51 3.01 -21.11
C LYS A 166 -2.47 3.93 -20.48
N CYS A 167 -1.99 3.53 -19.32
CA CYS A 167 -0.86 4.10 -18.63
C CYS A 167 0.29 3.08 -18.57
N TYR A 168 1.50 3.57 -18.36
CA TYR A 168 2.70 2.75 -18.33
C TYR A 168 3.47 2.97 -17.04
N THR A 169 3.55 1.92 -16.24
CA THR A 169 4.27 1.92 -14.97
C THR A 169 5.70 1.45 -15.19
N ILE A 170 6.65 2.32 -14.91
CA ILE A 170 8.06 2.01 -14.87
C ILE A 170 8.35 1.47 -13.47
N TYR A 171 8.82 0.22 -13.41
CA TYR A 171 9.25 -0.44 -12.19
C TYR A 171 10.57 -1.17 -12.45
N PRO A 172 11.72 -0.56 -12.10
CA PRO A 172 13.03 -1.14 -12.39
C PRO A 172 13.20 -2.51 -11.75
N SER A 173 13.69 -3.46 -12.54
CA SER A 173 14.01 -4.80 -12.07
C SER A 173 14.98 -4.77 -10.87
N ARG A 174 14.93 -5.81 -10.02
CA ARG A 174 15.82 -5.91 -8.85
C ARG A 174 17.30 -5.85 -9.23
N THR A 175 17.66 -6.36 -10.41
CA THR A 175 19.02 -6.29 -10.94
C THR A 175 19.45 -4.86 -11.24
N LEU A 176 18.60 -4.04 -11.89
CA LEU A 176 18.87 -2.62 -12.13
C LEU A 176 18.98 -1.84 -10.82
N ARG A 177 18.06 -2.07 -9.87
CA ARG A 177 18.11 -1.42 -8.54
C ARG A 177 19.38 -1.74 -7.78
N ALA A 178 19.93 -2.95 -7.96
CA ALA A 178 21.18 -3.34 -7.31
C ALA A 178 22.43 -2.65 -7.84
N LEU A 179 22.34 -2.04 -9.03
CA LEU A 179 23.38 -1.18 -9.57
C LEU A 179 23.31 0.25 -9.03
N GLY A 180 22.25 0.58 -8.29
CA GLY A 180 21.98 1.90 -7.73
C GLY A 180 21.50 2.85 -8.82
N ILE A 181 20.20 3.15 -8.84
CA ILE A 181 19.62 4.10 -9.80
C ILE A 181 19.89 5.50 -9.27
N ASN A 182 20.58 6.31 -10.08
CA ASN A 182 20.90 7.70 -9.77
C ASN A 182 19.80 8.63 -10.32
N ASN A 183 19.61 8.61 -11.64
CA ASN A 183 18.61 9.43 -12.34
C ASN A 183 17.77 8.57 -13.29
N ILE A 184 16.53 8.99 -13.52
CA ILE A 184 15.67 8.45 -14.57
C ILE A 184 15.33 9.60 -15.52
N HIS A 185 15.76 9.49 -16.76
CA HIS A 185 15.46 10.45 -17.82
C HIS A 185 14.31 9.91 -18.65
N MET A 186 13.26 10.73 -18.79
CA MET A 186 12.09 10.40 -19.60
C MET A 186 11.80 11.56 -20.54
N SER A 187 11.68 11.25 -21.83
CA SER A 187 11.26 12.21 -22.85
C SER A 187 9.90 11.81 -23.41
N PHE A 188 8.97 12.77 -23.55
CA PHE A 188 7.58 12.51 -23.94
C PHE A 188 7.24 13.15 -25.28
N LYS A 189 6.41 12.46 -26.07
CA LYS A 189 5.89 12.95 -27.37
C LYS A 189 4.58 13.72 -27.25
N ILE A 190 3.88 13.56 -26.14
CA ILE A 190 2.58 14.16 -25.86
C ILE A 190 2.55 14.72 -24.42
N PRO A 191 1.61 15.61 -24.09
CA PRO A 191 1.37 16.02 -22.71
C PRO A 191 1.04 14.81 -21.83
N THR A 192 1.70 14.70 -20.68
CA THR A 192 1.61 13.53 -19.79
C THR A 192 1.42 13.92 -18.33
N ARG A 193 0.76 13.04 -17.58
CA ARG A 193 0.75 13.04 -16.11
C ARG A 193 1.60 11.89 -15.60
N ILE A 194 2.56 12.22 -14.74
CA ILE A 194 3.41 11.25 -14.05
C ILE A 194 2.87 11.10 -12.63
N PHE A 195 2.58 9.85 -12.26
CA PHE A 195 2.16 9.44 -10.93
C PHE A 195 3.29 8.69 -10.26
N ILE A 196 3.82 9.22 -9.17
CA ILE A 196 4.81 8.53 -8.33
C ILE A 196 4.04 7.92 -7.16
N HIS A 197 4.09 6.61 -7.01
CA HIS A 197 3.31 5.90 -6.00
C HIS A 197 4.00 4.62 -5.52
N PRO A 198 3.60 4.05 -4.38
CA PRO A 198 4.09 2.75 -3.94
C PRO A 198 3.67 1.63 -4.90
N GLU A 199 4.40 0.52 -4.89
CA GLU A 199 4.13 -0.61 -5.78
C GLU A 199 2.73 -1.20 -5.56
N GLY A 200 1.91 -1.26 -6.62
CA GLY A 200 0.55 -1.82 -6.56
C GLY A 200 -0.48 -0.94 -5.87
N GLN A 201 -0.25 0.38 -5.88
CA GLN A 201 -1.19 1.39 -5.37
C GLN A 201 -1.52 2.48 -6.41
N PHE A 202 -1.41 2.19 -7.70
CA PHE A 202 -1.73 3.18 -8.75
C PHE A 202 -3.19 3.64 -8.68
N MET A 203 -4.10 2.72 -8.35
CA MET A 203 -5.53 3.01 -8.25
C MET A 203 -5.87 3.81 -6.98
N ASN A 204 -4.95 3.92 -6.02
CA ASN A 204 -5.18 4.66 -4.79
C ASN A 204 -4.86 6.15 -4.95
N VAL A 205 -5.89 6.96 -5.21
CA VAL A 205 -5.80 8.42 -5.44
C VAL A 205 -5.13 9.18 -4.30
N ASN A 206 -5.09 8.63 -3.09
CA ASN A 206 -4.53 9.32 -1.93
C ASN A 206 -3.01 9.13 -1.78
N THR A 207 -2.39 8.26 -2.56
CA THR A 207 -0.99 7.85 -2.36
C THR A 207 -0.05 8.31 -3.46
N HIS A 208 -0.57 9.00 -4.47
CA HIS A 208 0.24 9.44 -5.60
C HIS A 208 0.67 10.91 -5.51
N ILE A 209 1.90 11.17 -5.93
CA ILE A 209 2.36 12.51 -6.30
C ILE A 209 2.11 12.64 -7.81
N VAL A 210 1.46 13.73 -8.23
CA VAL A 210 1.13 13.98 -9.63
C VAL A 210 1.99 15.11 -10.17
N ILE A 211 2.69 14.86 -11.28
CA ILE A 211 3.50 15.85 -12.00
C ILE A 211 2.95 15.94 -13.42
N ASN A 212 2.55 17.13 -13.85
CA ASN A 212 2.14 17.37 -15.24
C ASN A 212 3.38 17.76 -16.06
N MET A 213 3.54 17.15 -17.22
CA MET A 213 4.68 17.34 -18.11
C MET A 213 4.19 17.73 -19.50
N GLU A 214 4.69 18.85 -19.99
CA GLU A 214 4.48 19.29 -21.36
C GLU A 214 5.58 18.75 -22.27
N PRO A 215 5.31 18.43 -23.55
CA PRO A 215 6.32 18.05 -24.51
C PRO A 215 7.42 19.12 -24.60
N ASN A 216 8.67 18.69 -24.74
CA ASN A 216 9.85 19.55 -24.85
C ASN A 216 10.13 20.44 -23.62
N SER A 217 9.40 20.27 -22.52
CA SER A 217 9.74 20.90 -21.24
C SER A 217 10.80 20.08 -20.51
N LEU A 218 11.74 20.79 -19.87
CA LEU A 218 12.71 20.17 -18.97
C LEU A 218 12.23 20.42 -17.54
N VAL A 219 11.96 19.33 -16.81
CA VAL A 219 11.59 19.37 -15.40
C VAL A 219 12.44 18.36 -14.65
N GLU A 220 13.18 18.85 -13.65
CA GLU A 220 13.99 18.03 -12.76
C GLU A 220 13.34 18.00 -11.38
N ASN A 221 13.10 16.80 -10.85
CA ASN A 221 12.52 16.61 -9.53
C ASN A 221 13.38 15.67 -8.70
N GLN A 222 13.70 16.08 -7.48
CA GLN A 222 14.32 15.21 -6.49
C GLN A 222 13.22 14.54 -5.67
N ILE A 223 13.17 13.21 -5.71
CA ILE A 223 12.14 12.42 -5.01
C ILE A 223 12.77 11.77 -3.78
N THR A 224 12.29 12.13 -2.60
CA THR A 224 12.56 11.40 -1.35
C THR A 224 11.42 10.42 -1.12
N PHE A 225 11.71 9.12 -1.15
CA PHE A 225 10.72 8.07 -0.94
C PHE A 225 10.87 7.47 0.46
N GLU A 226 9.79 7.52 1.24
CA GLU A 226 9.71 6.95 2.58
C GLU A 226 8.72 5.78 2.56
N GLU A 227 9.16 4.61 3.01
CA GLU A 227 8.33 3.40 3.10
C GLU A 227 7.84 3.22 4.54
N PHE A 228 6.53 3.15 4.71
CA PHE A 228 5.85 2.88 5.98
C PHE A 228 5.43 1.42 6.04
N LYS A 229 5.88 0.72 7.09
CA LYS A 229 5.49 -0.66 7.38
C LYS A 229 4.59 -0.70 8.62
N LEU A 230 3.31 -0.97 8.42
CA LEU A 230 2.33 -1.18 9.47
C LEU A 230 2.24 -2.65 9.86
N ILE A 231 1.99 -2.89 11.14
CA ILE A 231 1.73 -4.22 11.67
C ILE A 231 0.28 -4.60 11.37
N ASP A 232 0.08 -5.74 10.70
CA ASP A 232 -1.25 -6.27 10.43
C ASP A 232 -1.88 -6.84 11.71
N LYS A 233 -2.69 -6.02 12.38
CA LYS A 233 -3.44 -6.41 13.58
C LYS A 233 -4.57 -7.39 13.30
N SER A 234 -4.97 -7.62 12.03
CA SER A 234 -6.09 -8.51 11.71
C SER A 234 -5.77 -10.00 11.90
N LYS A 235 -4.49 -10.37 11.85
CA LYS A 235 -4.01 -11.75 12.05
C LYS A 235 -3.69 -12.08 13.50
N GLU A 236 -3.74 -11.09 14.37
CA GLU A 236 -3.40 -11.28 15.78
C GLU A 236 -4.58 -11.97 16.47
N THR A 237 -4.45 -13.27 16.69
CA THR A 237 -5.49 -14.16 17.25
C THR A 237 -5.80 -13.89 18.72
N ASN A 238 -5.46 -12.72 19.26
CA ASN A 238 -5.69 -12.42 20.67
C ASN A 238 -7.20 -12.20 20.88
N PRO A 239 -7.92 -13.15 21.50
CA PRO A 239 -9.39 -13.10 21.59
C PRO A 239 -9.89 -11.88 22.38
N PHE A 240 -9.03 -11.27 23.20
CA PHE A 240 -9.33 -10.10 24.01
C PHE A 240 -9.30 -8.78 23.23
N ARG A 241 -8.70 -8.74 22.02
CA ARG A 241 -8.46 -7.49 21.26
C ARG A 241 -9.64 -7.08 20.37
N ASN A 242 -10.56 -7.99 20.08
CA ASN A 242 -11.70 -7.76 19.17
C ASN A 242 -12.71 -6.70 19.66
N PHE A 243 -12.60 -6.24 20.91
CA PHE A 243 -13.60 -5.36 21.54
C PHE A 243 -13.35 -3.86 21.39
N PHE A 244 -12.10 -3.41 21.18
CA PHE A 244 -11.78 -1.98 21.37
C PHE A 244 -11.19 -1.25 20.17
N ASP A 245 -10.67 -1.92 19.13
CA ASP A 245 -10.05 -1.16 18.04
C ASP A 245 -9.99 -1.90 16.69
N GLN A 246 -11.08 -1.87 15.93
CA GLN A 246 -11.08 -2.31 14.52
C GLN A 246 -10.59 -1.23 13.54
N SER A 247 -10.26 -0.03 14.04
CA SER A 247 -10.15 1.18 13.21
C SER A 247 -8.85 1.28 12.41
N MET A 248 -7.79 0.56 12.79
CA MET A 248 -6.48 0.59 12.12
C MET A 248 -5.98 -0.80 11.72
N SER A 249 -6.70 -1.45 10.81
CA SER A 249 -6.21 -2.67 10.16
C SER A 249 -5.75 -2.37 8.74
N CYS A 250 -4.48 -2.68 8.45
CA CYS A 250 -3.95 -2.69 7.09
C CYS A 250 -4.19 -4.06 6.42
N SER A 251 -3.94 -4.17 5.13
CA SER A 251 -4.01 -5.43 4.38
C SER A 251 -2.64 -5.85 3.86
N GLN A 252 -2.34 -7.15 3.90
CA GLN A 252 -1.15 -7.69 3.22
C GLN A 252 -1.35 -7.79 1.70
N GLU A 253 -2.58 -7.61 1.22
CA GLU A 253 -2.89 -7.56 -0.20
C GLU A 253 -2.60 -6.17 -0.78
N LYS A 254 -1.97 -6.13 -1.96
CA LYS A 254 -1.77 -4.89 -2.74
C LYS A 254 -3.12 -4.23 -3.06
N PHE A 255 -3.18 -2.91 -2.92
CA PHE A 255 -4.43 -2.15 -3.10
C PHE A 255 -5.05 -2.38 -4.48
N ASP A 256 -4.25 -2.27 -5.55
CA ASP A 256 -4.72 -2.45 -6.93
C ASP A 256 -5.30 -3.85 -7.16
N LEU A 257 -4.72 -4.88 -6.54
CA LEU A 257 -5.21 -6.25 -6.65
C LEU A 257 -6.57 -6.42 -5.96
N CYS A 258 -6.72 -5.86 -4.76
CA CYS A 258 -7.99 -5.83 -4.05
C CYS A 258 -9.06 -5.11 -4.89
N TYR A 259 -8.72 -3.93 -5.42
CA TYR A 259 -9.59 -3.11 -6.25
C TYR A 259 -10.06 -3.88 -7.48
N ILE A 260 -9.12 -4.45 -8.25
CA ILE A 260 -9.42 -5.24 -9.46
C ILE A 260 -10.26 -6.46 -9.11
N ARG A 261 -9.99 -7.17 -8.00
CA ARG A 261 -10.79 -8.33 -7.59
C ARG A 261 -12.22 -7.94 -7.23
N TYR A 262 -12.40 -6.85 -6.49
CA TYR A 262 -13.73 -6.35 -6.15
C TYR A 262 -14.50 -5.98 -7.42
N PHE A 263 -13.84 -5.27 -8.35
CA PHE A 263 -14.42 -4.91 -9.63
C PHE A 263 -14.83 -6.16 -10.43
N LYS A 264 -13.93 -7.13 -10.56
CA LYS A 264 -14.19 -8.43 -11.23
C LYS A 264 -15.43 -9.13 -10.66
N ARG A 265 -15.56 -9.18 -9.33
CA ARG A 265 -16.70 -9.80 -8.66
C ARG A 265 -18.01 -9.07 -8.98
N LEU A 266 -17.99 -7.73 -8.98
CA LEU A 266 -19.17 -6.92 -9.28
C LEU A 266 -19.62 -7.11 -10.73
N ILE A 267 -18.68 -7.03 -11.68
CA ILE A 267 -18.94 -7.28 -13.11
C ILE A 267 -19.59 -8.65 -13.30
N ARG A 268 -18.96 -9.71 -12.75
CA ARG A 268 -19.41 -11.08 -12.96
C ARG A 268 -20.82 -11.31 -12.41
N ASN A 269 -21.14 -10.71 -11.27
CA ASN A 269 -22.41 -10.93 -10.59
C ASN A 269 -23.56 -10.07 -11.15
N LYS A 270 -23.28 -8.86 -11.63
CA LYS A 270 -24.32 -7.91 -12.06
C LYS A 270 -24.47 -7.75 -13.57
N LEU A 271 -23.36 -7.71 -14.31
CA LEU A 271 -23.35 -7.23 -15.70
C LEU A 271 -23.07 -8.34 -16.71
N GLN A 272 -22.36 -9.41 -16.30
CA GLN A 272 -21.88 -10.49 -17.17
C GLN A 272 -20.97 -10.03 -18.34
N CYS A 273 -20.65 -8.73 -18.40
CA CYS A 273 -19.76 -8.09 -19.36
C CYS A 273 -18.96 -6.99 -18.65
N ARG A 274 -17.86 -6.55 -19.26
CA ARG A 274 -16.93 -5.57 -18.66
C ARG A 274 -16.72 -4.33 -19.51
N ALA A 275 -16.17 -3.30 -18.88
CA ALA A 275 -15.60 -2.16 -19.61
C ALA A 275 -14.23 -2.49 -20.22
N PRO A 276 -13.82 -1.82 -21.31
CA PRO A 276 -12.56 -2.11 -22.02
C PRO A 276 -11.30 -1.90 -21.18
N TRP A 277 -11.27 -0.88 -20.32
CA TRP A 277 -10.13 -0.57 -19.44
C TRP A 277 -9.99 -1.53 -18.25
N ILE A 278 -10.77 -2.60 -18.18
CA ILE A 278 -10.73 -3.57 -17.09
C ILE A 278 -10.24 -4.89 -17.64
N LYS A 279 -9.07 -5.33 -17.18
CA LYS A 279 -8.49 -6.58 -17.66
C LYS A 279 -8.99 -7.77 -16.82
N VAL A 280 -9.96 -8.49 -17.38
CA VAL A 280 -10.50 -9.72 -16.77
C VAL A 280 -10.43 -10.84 -17.80
N ASP A 281 -9.74 -11.91 -17.44
CA ASP A 281 -9.62 -13.09 -18.28
C ASP A 281 -11.01 -13.69 -18.52
N ASN A 282 -11.29 -14.02 -19.77
CA ASN A 282 -12.50 -14.73 -20.21
C ASN A 282 -13.84 -13.98 -20.02
N SER A 283 -13.83 -12.64 -19.91
CA SER A 283 -15.09 -11.86 -19.95
C SER A 283 -15.15 -10.94 -21.18
N ASN A 284 -16.31 -10.93 -21.83
CA ASN A 284 -16.57 -10.08 -22.99
C ASN A 284 -16.78 -8.62 -22.57
N ILE A 285 -16.35 -7.69 -23.43
CA ILE A 285 -16.70 -6.28 -23.29
C ILE A 285 -18.21 -6.10 -23.56
N CYS A 286 -18.86 -5.22 -22.83
CA CYS A 286 -20.28 -4.92 -23.01
C CYS A 286 -20.54 -4.35 -24.41
N ARG A 287 -21.57 -4.86 -25.09
CA ARG A 287 -21.99 -4.42 -26.43
C ARG A 287 -23.32 -3.67 -26.43
N ASP A 288 -24.13 -3.93 -25.42
CA ASP A 288 -25.46 -3.34 -25.26
C ASP A 288 -25.35 -1.98 -24.55
N SER A 289 -26.03 -0.96 -25.09
CA SER A 289 -25.97 0.42 -24.59
C SER A 289 -26.37 0.53 -23.11
N ASP A 290 -27.39 -0.21 -22.67
CA ASP A 290 -27.83 -0.17 -21.28
C ASP A 290 -26.80 -0.82 -20.36
N LEU A 291 -26.14 -1.89 -20.81
CA LEU A 291 -25.07 -2.54 -20.06
C LEU A 291 -23.80 -1.67 -20.00
N ILE A 292 -23.48 -0.94 -21.07
CA ILE A 292 -22.37 0.02 -21.12
C ILE A 292 -22.57 1.12 -20.08
N GLN A 293 -23.76 1.76 -20.09
CA GLN A 293 -24.11 2.80 -19.12
C GLN A 293 -24.07 2.27 -17.68
N LYS A 294 -24.62 1.07 -17.43
CA LYS A 294 -24.55 0.43 -16.11
C LYS A 294 -23.10 0.14 -15.68
N ALA A 295 -22.25 -0.32 -16.60
CA ALA A 295 -20.84 -0.58 -16.33
C ALA A 295 -20.08 0.70 -15.97
N LEU A 296 -20.35 1.81 -16.67
CA LEU A 296 -19.79 3.13 -16.38
C LEU A 296 -20.18 3.61 -14.98
N ILE A 297 -21.48 3.59 -14.67
CA ILE A 297 -22.04 4.03 -13.39
C ILE A 297 -21.49 3.19 -12.23
N GLU A 298 -21.45 1.86 -12.37
CA GLU A 298 -20.92 1.00 -11.31
C GLU A 298 -19.41 1.17 -11.15
N GLY A 299 -18.68 1.45 -12.24
CA GLY A 299 -17.25 1.77 -12.18
C GLY A 299 -16.97 3.05 -11.39
N GLU A 300 -17.77 4.10 -11.60
CA GLU A 300 -17.67 5.36 -10.83
C GLU A 300 -17.92 5.13 -9.34
N LYS A 301 -19.00 4.41 -9.00
CA LYS A 301 -19.32 4.09 -7.61
C LYS A 301 -18.19 3.31 -6.91
N ILE A 302 -17.52 2.40 -7.62
CA ILE A 302 -16.39 1.64 -7.07
C ILE A 302 -15.20 2.57 -6.83
N GLN A 303 -14.89 3.45 -7.79
CA GLN A 303 -13.81 4.43 -7.68
C GLN A 303 -14.03 5.36 -6.48
N GLU A 304 -15.23 5.90 -6.31
CA GLU A 304 -15.59 6.75 -5.16
C GLU A 304 -15.47 6.02 -3.81
N LYS A 305 -15.75 4.71 -3.79
CA LYS A 305 -15.76 3.90 -2.57
C LYS A 305 -14.49 3.10 -2.35
N GLN A 306 -13.45 3.26 -3.16
CA GLN A 306 -12.29 2.37 -3.15
C GLN A 306 -11.61 2.22 -1.78
N ASN A 307 -11.52 3.29 -1.00
CA ASN A 307 -10.92 3.28 0.35
C ASN A 307 -11.82 2.59 1.40
N GLN A 308 -13.12 2.47 1.13
CA GLN A 308 -14.06 1.70 1.95
C GLN A 308 -14.04 0.22 1.56
N LEU A 309 -13.74 -0.08 0.29
CA LEU A 309 -13.74 -1.43 -0.26
C LEU A 309 -12.42 -2.16 -0.02
N CYS A 310 -11.31 -1.43 -0.12
CA CYS A 310 -9.96 -1.95 0.01
C CYS A 310 -9.24 -1.21 1.14
N LYS A 311 -8.73 -1.99 2.10
CA LYS A 311 -7.89 -1.45 3.18
C LYS A 311 -6.55 -1.02 2.59
N ALA A 312 -5.94 0.02 3.19
CA ALA A 312 -4.58 0.42 2.86
C ALA A 312 -3.62 -0.77 3.07
N PRO A 313 -2.62 -0.95 2.20
CA PRO A 313 -1.67 -2.04 2.37
C PRO A 313 -0.80 -1.78 3.61
N CYS A 314 -0.26 -2.84 4.19
CA CYS A 314 0.63 -2.74 5.33
C CYS A 314 2.01 -2.19 4.96
N ILE A 315 2.32 -2.08 3.67
CA ILE A 315 3.54 -1.49 3.14
C ILE A 315 3.09 -0.44 2.12
N PHE A 316 3.36 0.83 2.39
CA PHE A 316 3.03 1.96 1.51
C PHE A 316 4.06 3.07 1.62
#